data_AF-A0A368GA09-F1
#
_entry.id   AF-A0A368GA09-F1
#
_cell.length_a   1.000
_cell.length_b   1.000
_cell.length_c   1.000
_cell.angle_alpha   90.00
_cell.angle_beta   90.00
_cell.angle_gamma   90.00
#
_symmetry.space_group_name_H-M   'P 1'
#
loop_
_entity.id
_entity.type
_entity.pdbx_description
1 polymer ?
#
loop_
_entity_poly.entity_id
_entity_poly.type
_entity_poly.pdbx_seq_one_letter_code
_entity_poly.pdbx_strand_id
1 'polypeptide(L)'
;MWRTIRRSGHIHHAVLTKTPWITEEHKRAKLNFAQENMETDWSKIVWSDEKKFNLDGCDGQEGYWRDARKEPRFFSKRKFGGGSLMV
;
A
#
# COMPACT_ATOMS: atom_id res chain seq x y z
N MET A 1 -0.04 29.37 -12.77
CA MET A 1 -0.08 28.06 -12.08
C MET A 1 1.33 27.50 -11.81
N TRP A 2 2.14 27.19 -12.83
CA TRP A 2 3.50 26.67 -12.63
C TRP A 2 4.47 27.58 -11.88
N ARG A 3 4.40 28.90 -12.10
CA ARG A 3 5.20 29.89 -11.35
C ARG A 3 4.86 29.89 -9.85
N THR A 4 3.61 29.64 -9.50
CA THR A 4 3.13 29.59 -8.12
C THR A 4 3.67 28.36 -7.39
N ILE A 5 3.65 27.19 -8.04
CA ILE A 5 4.18 25.93 -7.50
C ILE A 5 5.69 26.03 -7.26
N ARG A 6 6.45 26.59 -8.21
CA ARG A 6 7.92 26.74 -8.08
C ARG A 6 8.32 27.76 -7.01
N ARG A 7 7.47 28.75 -6.73
CA ARG A 7 7.71 29.75 -5.68
C ARG A 7 7.38 29.23 -4.27
N SER A 8 6.45 28.29 -4.16
CA SER A 8 6.14 27.64 -2.89
C SER A 8 7.16 26.54 -2.63
N GLY A 9 8.17 26.80 -1.78
CA GLY A 9 9.14 25.79 -1.32
C GLY A 9 8.54 24.60 -0.55
N HIS A 10 7.22 24.51 -0.48
CA HIS A 10 6.46 23.50 0.26
C HIS A 10 5.65 22.57 -0.66
N ILE A 11 5.54 22.87 -1.95
CA ILE A 11 4.81 22.01 -2.91
C ILE A 11 5.80 21.14 -3.67
N HIS A 12 5.66 19.83 -3.55
CA HIS A 12 6.49 18.85 -4.25
C HIS A 12 5.63 17.77 -4.90
N HIS A 13 6.21 17.08 -5.88
CA HIS A 13 5.60 15.90 -6.47
C HIS A 13 5.73 14.72 -5.52
N ALA A 14 4.63 14.01 -5.26
CA ALA A 14 4.58 12.83 -4.40
C ALA A 14 3.82 11.70 -5.10
N VAL A 15 4.16 10.46 -4.76
CA VAL A 15 3.44 9.27 -5.21
C VAL A 15 2.47 8.84 -4.14
N LEU A 16 1.24 8.46 -4.52
CA LEU A 16 0.27 7.91 -3.58
C LEU A 16 0.79 6.62 -2.96
N THR A 17 0.92 6.60 -1.64
CA THR A 17 1.38 5.42 -0.91
C THR A 17 0.20 4.51 -0.58
N LYS A 18 0.42 3.20 -0.71
CA LYS A 18 -0.54 2.17 -0.31
C LYS A 18 -0.33 1.85 1.16
N THR A 19 -1.26 2.24 2.03
CA THR A 19 -1.18 1.83 3.43
C THR A 19 -2.53 1.25 3.84
N PRO A 20 -2.60 -0.04 4.20
CA PRO A 20 -3.80 -0.59 4.81
C PRO A 20 -3.99 0.01 6.20
N TRP A 21 -5.25 0.19 6.61
CA TRP A 21 -5.56 0.56 7.98
C TRP A 21 -5.17 -0.59 8.92
N ILE A 22 -4.21 -0.35 9.82
CA ILE A 22 -3.78 -1.32 10.83
C ILE A 22 -4.34 -0.86 12.17
N THR A 23 -5.23 -1.68 12.77
CA THR A 23 -5.74 -1.44 14.11
C THR A 23 -4.75 -1.92 15.17
N GLU A 24 -4.93 -1.51 16.42
CA GLU A 24 -4.08 -1.96 17.53
C GLU A 24 -4.21 -3.47 17.77
N GLU A 25 -5.39 -4.05 17.54
CA GLU A 25 -5.62 -5.49 17.62
C GLU A 25 -4.77 -6.24 16.57
N HIS A 26 -4.70 -5.72 15.34
CA HIS A 26 -3.83 -6.29 14.31
C HIS A 26 -2.36 -6.26 14.73
N LYS A 27 -1.89 -5.18 15.37
CA LYS A 27 -0.50 -5.08 15.83
C LYS A 27 -0.21 -6.11 16.91
N ARG A 28 -1.10 -6.24 17.90
CA ARG A 28 -0.95 -7.22 18.99
C ARG A 28 -0.96 -8.65 18.45
N ALA A 29 -1.91 -8.99 17.57
CA ALA A 29 -2.00 -10.32 16.98
C ALA A 29 -0.73 -10.68 16.19
N LYS A 30 -0.18 -9.74 15.42
CA LYS A 30 1.09 -9.94 14.69
C LYS A 30 2.27 -10.16 15.62
N LEU A 31 2.36 -9.40 16.71
CA LEU A 31 3.43 -9.55 17.70
C LEU A 31 3.37 -10.93 18.35
N ASN A 32 2.18 -11.34 18.82
CA ASN A 32 1.98 -12.64 19.45
C ASN A 32 2.34 -13.78 18.48
N PHE A 33 1.85 -13.72 17.23
CA PHE A 33 2.19 -14.71 16.21
C PHE A 33 3.70 -14.82 15.99
N ALA A 34 4.41 -13.68 15.89
CA ALA A 34 5.85 -13.68 15.73
C ALA A 34 6.56 -14.29 16.95
N GLN A 35 6.08 -14.00 18.16
CA GLN A 35 6.65 -14.56 19.39
C GLN A 35 6.46 -16.07 19.50
N GLU A 36 5.26 -16.57 19.19
CA GLU A 36 4.91 -17.99 19.24
C GLU A 36 5.65 -18.83 18.19
N ASN A 37 6.04 -18.22 17.07
CA ASN A 37 6.62 -18.93 15.92
C ASN A 37 8.12 -18.66 15.73
N MET A 38 8.84 -18.13 16.74
CA MET A 38 10.27 -17.85 16.62
C MET A 38 11.12 -19.10 16.36
N GLU A 39 10.71 -20.24 16.91
CA GLU A 39 11.42 -21.53 16.78
C GLU A 39 10.81 -22.44 15.70
N THR A 40 9.82 -21.94 14.95
CA THR A 40 9.12 -22.72 13.94
C THR A 40 10.04 -23.09 12.78
N ASP A 41 10.09 -24.38 12.43
CA ASP A 41 10.76 -24.87 11.23
C ASP A 41 9.89 -24.62 9.99
N TRP A 42 10.14 -23.48 9.35
CA TRP A 42 9.40 -23.03 8.17
C TRP A 42 9.58 -23.91 6.93
N SER A 43 10.56 -24.83 6.90
CA SER A 43 10.82 -25.70 5.74
C SER A 43 9.72 -26.73 5.49
N LYS A 44 8.93 -27.05 6.53
CA LYS A 44 7.84 -28.03 6.48
C LYS A 44 6.49 -27.41 6.11
N ILE A 45 6.44 -26.09 5.94
CA ILE A 45 5.20 -25.34 5.75
C ILE A 45 5.02 -25.07 4.26
N VAL A 46 3.87 -25.49 3.72
CA VAL A 46 3.43 -25.13 2.37
C VAL A 46 2.52 -23.92 2.47
N TRP A 47 2.92 -22.84 1.81
CA TRP A 47 2.15 -21.60 1.76
C TRP A 47 1.23 -21.58 0.55
N SER A 48 0.02 -21.05 0.74
CA SER A 48 -0.91 -20.75 -0.35
C SER A 48 -1.48 -19.35 -0.14
N ASP A 49 -1.74 -18.65 -1.24
CA ASP A 49 -2.42 -17.37 -1.28
C ASP A 49 -3.11 -17.26 -2.63
N GLU A 50 -4.20 -16.49 -2.69
CA GLU A 50 -4.90 -16.21 -3.94
C GLU A 50 -4.53 -14.79 -4.41
N LYS A 51 -4.12 -14.66 -5.68
CA LYS A 51 -3.75 -13.37 -6.24
C LYS A 51 -4.60 -13.03 -7.44
N LYS A 52 -5.28 -11.88 -7.35
CA LYS A 52 -5.92 -11.24 -8.50
C LYS A 52 -4.92 -10.36 -9.26
N PHE A 53 -4.72 -10.63 -10.54
CA PHE A 53 -3.94 -9.84 -11.48
C PHE A 53 -4.88 -9.03 -12.39
N ASN A 54 -4.67 -7.72 -12.46
CA ASN A 54 -5.42 -6.82 -13.33
C ASN A 54 -4.68 -6.70 -14.68
N LEU A 55 -5.40 -6.79 -15.80
CA LEU A 55 -4.82 -6.84 -17.15
C LEU A 55 -4.60 -5.46 -17.80
N ASP A 56 -5.02 -4.39 -17.12
CA ASP A 56 -5.20 -3.05 -17.68
C ASP A 56 -4.16 -2.00 -17.21
N GLY A 57 -3.17 -2.39 -16.41
CA GLY A 57 -2.01 -1.54 -16.09
C GLY A 57 -1.59 -1.54 -14.62
N CYS A 58 -0.55 -0.77 -14.30
CA CYS A 58 0.01 -0.70 -12.95
C CYS A 58 -0.95 0.02 -11.98
N ASP A 59 -1.54 -0.74 -11.06
CA ASP A 59 -2.33 -0.18 -9.96
C ASP A 59 -1.42 0.57 -8.97
N GLY A 60 -1.41 1.90 -8.99
CA GLY A 60 -0.91 2.72 -7.89
C GLY A 60 0.47 3.36 -8.07
N GLN A 61 0.77 3.83 -9.27
CA GLN A 61 1.82 4.83 -9.52
C GLN A 61 1.22 6.21 -9.86
N GLU A 62 0.03 6.52 -9.35
CA GLU A 62 -0.56 7.84 -9.53
C GLU A 62 0.22 8.89 -8.72
N GLY A 63 0.85 9.81 -9.45
CA GLY A 63 1.54 10.97 -8.91
C GLY A 63 0.57 12.12 -8.65
N TYR A 64 0.83 12.90 -7.60
CA TYR A 64 0.10 14.12 -7.31
C TYR A 64 1.01 15.21 -6.75
N TRP A 65 0.62 16.47 -6.93
CA TRP A 65 1.31 17.60 -6.31
C TRP A 65 0.79 17.80 -4.89
N ARG A 66 1.70 17.78 -3.92
CA ARG A 66 1.41 17.81 -2.49
C ARG A 66 2.03 19.02 -1.82
N ASP A 67 1.26 19.71 -0.98
CA ASP A 67 1.79 20.60 0.05
C ASP A 67 2.28 19.76 1.24
N ALA A 68 3.58 19.87 1.57
CA ALA A 68 4.23 19.09 2.62
C ALA A 68 3.58 19.26 4.00
N ARG A 69 2.86 20.36 4.22
CA ARG A 69 2.21 20.68 5.51
C ARG A 69 0.89 19.94 5.72
N LYS A 70 0.36 19.28 4.69
CA LYS A 70 -0.89 18.50 4.75
C LYS A 70 -0.58 17.01 4.78
N GLU A 71 -1.45 16.23 5.39
CA GLU A 71 -1.30 14.78 5.44
C GLU A 71 -1.21 14.14 4.04
N PRO A 72 -0.46 13.04 3.90
CA PRO A 72 -0.37 12.33 2.63
C PRO A 72 -1.74 11.79 2.24
N ARG A 73 -1.99 11.71 0.92
CA ARG A 73 -3.15 11.00 0.40
C ARG A 73 -2.80 9.52 0.25
N PHE A 74 -3.75 8.68 0.60
CA PHE A 74 -3.66 7.23 0.43
C PHE A 74 -4.66 6.77 -0.62
N PHE A 75 -4.29 5.77 -1.40
CA PHE A 75 -5.17 5.16 -2.40
C PHE A 75 -5.69 3.81 -1.90
N SER A 76 -7.00 3.58 -2.04
CA SER A 76 -7.61 2.28 -1.76
C SER A 76 -7.51 1.39 -2.99
N LYS A 77 -7.14 0.12 -2.82
CA LYS A 77 -7.02 -0.83 -3.94
C LYS A 77 -8.34 -0.91 -4.72
N ARG A 78 -8.28 -0.89 -6.06
CA ARG A 78 -9.42 -1.22 -6.91
C ARG A 78 -9.82 -2.68 -6.64
N LYS A 79 -11.02 -2.87 -6.10
CA LYS A 79 -11.53 -4.22 -5.74
C LYS A 79 -12.24 -4.89 -6.91
N PHE A 80 -12.96 -4.11 -7.71
CA PHE A 80 -13.84 -4.57 -8.79
C PHE A 80 -13.64 -3.76 -10.07
N GLY A 81 -13.92 -4.35 -11.23
CA GLY A 81 -13.77 -3.72 -12.55
C GLY A 81 -12.48 -4.05 -13.28
N GLY A 82 -12.52 -3.97 -14.62
CA GLY A 82 -11.45 -4.40 -15.53
C GLY A 82 -11.44 -5.91 -15.77
N GLY A 83 -10.79 -6.35 -16.84
CA GLY A 83 -10.46 -7.77 -17.02
C GLY A 83 -9.40 -8.19 -16.01
N SER A 84 -9.60 -9.34 -15.37
CA SER A 84 -8.68 -9.82 -14.32
C SER A 84 -8.57 -11.34 -14.34
N LEU A 85 -7.39 -11.84 -14.02
CA LEU A 85 -7.12 -13.26 -13.83
C LEU A 85 -6.83 -13.53 -12.35
N MET A 86 -7.41 -14.59 -11.80
CA MET A 86 -7.09 -15.11 -10.47
C MET A 86 -6.19 -16.33 -10.65
N VAL A 87 -5.13 -16.40 -9.85
CA VAL A 87 -4.19 -17.52 -9.79
C VAL A 87 -3.94 -17.85 -8.33
#